data_AF-A0A256XJY1-F1
#
_entry.id   AF-A0A256XJY1-F1
#
_cell.length_a   1.000
_cell.length_b   1.000
_cell.length_c   1.000
_cell.angle_alpha   90.00
_cell.angle_beta   90.00
_cell.angle_gamma   90.00
#
_symmetry.space_group_name_H-M   'P 1'
#
loop_
_entity.id
_entity.type
_entity.pdbx_description
1 polymer ?
#
loop_
_entity_poly.entity_id
_entity_poly.type
_entity_poly.pdbx_seq_one_letter_code
_entity_poly.pdbx_strand_id
1 'polypeptide(L)'
;MMKLFVPVSFYAEYTVFDQPYGWICRRNPLSPQATLYERAKWEVSGLLWCDIADETKGLSILNNSTYGYDFSGDFVRVSLLRSACYPPRYGEEWKPSKEVTDQGKNSFTFALYPHSKGWSILETIRRAYEFAVPVLVRKEVRHEGDIKGDHLHVS
;
A
#
# COMPACT_ATOMS: atom_id res chain seq x y z
N MET A 1 -3.97 -13.84 11.47
CA MET A 1 -3.61 -12.66 10.66
C MET A 1 -3.13 -13.15 9.32
N MET A 2 -3.60 -12.55 8.23
CA MET A 2 -3.22 -12.90 6.86
C MET A 2 -2.36 -11.77 6.27
N LYS A 3 -1.23 -12.14 5.67
CA LYS A 3 -0.33 -11.21 4.96
C LYS A 3 -0.01 -11.76 3.57
N LEU A 4 0.09 -10.87 2.58
CA LEU A 4 0.68 -11.16 1.28
C LEU A 4 2.21 -10.98 1.40
N PHE A 5 2.98 -12.00 1.05
CA PHE A 5 4.45 -11.94 1.04
C PHE A 5 4.96 -11.69 -0.37
N VAL A 6 5.69 -10.61 -0.56
CA VAL A 6 6.29 -10.22 -1.85
C VAL A 6 7.81 -10.21 -1.69
N PRO A 7 8.48 -11.33 -2.01
CA PRO A 7 9.94 -11.38 -2.00
C PRO A 7 10.51 -10.66 -3.23
N VAL A 8 11.69 -10.06 -3.07
CA VAL A 8 12.48 -9.50 -4.18
C VAL A 8 13.82 -10.22 -4.30
N SER A 9 14.41 -10.19 -5.50
CA SER A 9 15.69 -10.85 -5.80
C SER A 9 16.91 -10.00 -5.48
N PHE A 10 16.75 -8.97 -4.65
CA PHE A 10 17.78 -7.98 -4.37
C PHE A 10 17.69 -7.45 -2.95
N TYR A 11 18.73 -6.73 -2.54
CA TYR A 11 18.81 -6.10 -1.24
C TYR A 11 18.63 -4.59 -1.37
N ALA A 12 17.66 -4.06 -0.64
CA ALA A 12 17.41 -2.63 -0.50
C ALA A 12 17.70 -2.19 0.95
N GLU A 13 18.57 -1.22 1.12
CA GLU A 13 18.83 -0.65 2.45
C GLU A 13 17.67 0.23 2.93
N TYR A 14 16.89 0.77 1.99
CA TYR A 14 15.76 1.63 2.27
C TYR A 14 14.52 1.23 1.47
N THR A 15 13.36 1.47 2.04
CA THR A 15 12.05 1.28 1.41
C THR A 15 11.22 2.53 1.63
N VAL A 16 10.49 2.95 0.61
CA VAL A 16 9.69 4.18 0.62
C VAL A 16 8.22 3.83 0.70
N PHE A 17 7.48 4.51 1.57
CA PHE A 17 6.06 4.27 1.80
C PHE A 17 5.26 5.54 1.61
N ASP A 18 4.09 5.40 1.02
CA ASP A 18 3.13 6.49 0.86
C ASP A 18 2.67 7.04 2.21
N GLN A 19 2.56 8.37 2.33
CA GLN A 19 2.01 9.07 3.48
C GLN A 19 1.02 10.15 3.01
N PRO A 20 0.10 10.62 3.87
CA PRO A 20 -0.66 11.81 3.56
C PRO A 20 0.26 12.96 3.15
N TYR A 21 0.06 13.50 1.94
CA TYR A 21 0.80 14.64 1.40
C TYR A 21 2.32 14.42 1.20
N GLY A 22 2.78 13.18 1.11
CA GLY A 22 4.19 12.90 0.85
C GLY A 22 4.54 11.43 0.95
N TRP A 23 5.79 11.13 1.30
CA TRP A 23 6.25 9.78 1.54
C TRP A 23 7.26 9.76 2.67
N ILE A 24 7.45 8.56 3.24
CA ILE A 24 8.45 8.33 4.26
C ILE A 24 9.44 7.27 3.79
N CYS A 25 10.72 7.54 4.02
CA CYS A 25 11.79 6.58 3.79
C CYS A 25 12.10 5.85 5.10
N ARG A 26 12.21 4.53 5.04
CA ARG A 26 12.55 3.69 6.18
C ARG A 26 13.76 2.83 5.84
N ARG A 27 14.75 2.81 6.73
CA ARG A 27 15.87 1.87 6.65
C ARG A 27 15.37 0.46 6.95
N ASN A 28 15.92 -0.54 6.27
CA ASN A 28 15.74 -1.95 6.58
C ASN A 28 15.99 -2.24 8.08
N PRO A 29 14.99 -2.71 8.83
CA PRO A 29 15.11 -3.04 10.26
C PRO A 29 16.15 -4.14 10.55
N LEU A 30 16.45 -5.01 9.57
CA LEU A 30 17.44 -6.08 9.72
C LEU A 30 18.85 -5.66 9.27
N SER A 31 19.03 -4.43 8.78
CA SER A 31 20.34 -3.92 8.39
C SER A 31 21.34 -3.97 9.56
N PRO A 32 22.59 -4.40 9.35
CA PRO A 32 23.64 -4.29 10.37
C PRO A 32 23.85 -2.86 10.86
N GLN A 33 23.60 -1.87 10.00
CA GLN A 33 23.76 -0.44 10.28
C GLN A 33 22.52 0.18 10.97
N ALA A 34 21.43 -0.58 11.15
CA ALA A 34 20.23 -0.07 11.82
C ALA A 34 20.45 0.12 13.33
N THR A 35 20.11 1.31 13.80
CA THR A 35 19.95 1.66 15.23
C THR A 35 18.80 0.87 15.85
N LEU A 36 18.79 0.68 17.17
CA LEU A 36 17.67 0.04 17.88
C LEU A 36 16.31 0.68 17.56
N TYR A 37 16.30 1.99 17.34
CA TYR A 37 15.10 2.73 16.97
C TYR A 37 14.62 2.40 15.55
N GLU A 38 15.51 2.22 14.58
CA GLU A 38 15.16 1.78 13.22
C GLU A 38 14.69 0.32 13.23
N ARG A 39 15.33 -0.56 14.01
CA ARG A 39 14.90 -1.96 14.15
C ARG A 39 13.48 -2.08 14.71
N ALA A 40 13.06 -1.15 15.56
CA ALA A 40 11.71 -1.10 16.11
C ALA A 40 10.64 -0.63 15.11
N LYS A 41 11.01 -0.07 13.95
CA LYS A 41 10.11 0.48 12.92
C LYS A 41 9.85 -0.49 11.78
N TRP A 42 9.64 -1.76 12.11
CA TRP A 42 9.41 -2.81 11.12
C TRP A 42 7.99 -2.78 10.53
N GLU A 43 7.00 -2.21 11.24
CA GLU A 43 5.68 -1.92 10.68
C GLU A 43 5.55 -0.47 10.25
N VAL A 44 4.92 -0.25 9.10
CA VAL A 44 4.72 1.06 8.49
C VAL A 44 3.30 1.14 7.94
N SER A 45 2.64 2.27 8.17
CA SER A 45 1.39 2.59 7.48
C SER A 45 1.72 3.10 6.08
N GLY A 46 1.06 2.60 5.04
CA GLY A 46 1.17 3.11 3.67
C GLY A 46 -0.21 3.18 3.03
N LEU A 47 -0.57 4.30 2.42
CA LEU A 47 -1.94 4.48 1.91
C LEU A 47 -2.18 3.70 0.63
N LEU A 48 -1.52 4.08 -0.47
CA LEU A 48 -1.75 3.50 -1.79
C LEU A 48 -0.58 2.68 -2.32
N TRP A 49 0.64 2.91 -1.83
CA TRP A 49 1.82 2.27 -2.40
C TRP A 49 2.99 2.11 -1.41
N CYS A 50 3.88 1.21 -1.77
CA CYS A 50 5.21 1.01 -1.20
C CYS A 50 6.20 0.76 -2.34
N ASP A 51 7.42 1.27 -2.23
CA ASP A 51 8.48 1.09 -3.21
C ASP A 51 9.76 0.56 -2.56
N ILE A 52 10.19 -0.63 -2.98
CA ILE A 52 11.46 -1.25 -2.58
C ILE A 52 12.39 -1.27 -3.79
N ALA A 53 13.58 -0.68 -3.67
CA ALA A 53 14.50 -0.54 -4.78
C ALA A 53 15.97 -0.57 -4.33
N ASP A 54 16.83 -1.11 -5.20
CA ASP A 54 18.28 -0.92 -5.16
C ASP A 54 18.70 0.15 -6.19
N GLU A 55 20.00 0.31 -6.44
CA GLU A 55 20.52 1.32 -7.38
C GLU A 55 20.15 1.07 -8.86
N THR A 56 19.68 -0.14 -9.19
CA THR A 56 19.53 -0.65 -10.55
C THR A 56 18.13 -1.13 -10.91
N LYS A 57 17.36 -1.58 -9.92
CA LYS A 57 16.03 -2.17 -10.09
C LYS A 57 15.18 -1.95 -8.84
N GLY A 58 13.88 -1.94 -9.03
CA GLY A 58 12.93 -1.83 -7.94
C GLY A 58 11.59 -2.44 -8.26
N LEU A 59 10.75 -2.46 -7.25
CA LEU A 59 9.40 -2.98 -7.30
C LEU A 59 8.50 -2.06 -6.49
N SER A 60 7.53 -1.45 -7.16
CA SER A 60 6.43 -0.79 -6.47
C SER A 60 5.28 -1.77 -6.26
N ILE A 61 4.75 -1.79 -5.06
CA ILE A 61 3.52 -2.50 -4.70
C ILE A 61 2.43 -1.45 -4.59
N LEU A 62 1.41 -1.55 -5.44
CA LEU A 62 0.27 -0.66 -5.46
C LEU A 62 -0.93 -1.36 -4.84
N ASN A 63 -1.72 -0.63 -4.08
CA ASN A 63 -2.92 -1.12 -3.42
C ASN A 63 -4.07 -0.11 -3.55
N ASN A 64 -5.26 -0.52 -3.14
CA ASN A 64 -6.42 0.37 -3.03
C ASN A 64 -7.25 0.18 -1.75
N SER A 65 -6.88 -0.73 -0.84
CA SER A 65 -7.77 -1.12 0.26
C SER A 65 -7.10 -1.53 1.58
N THR A 66 -5.77 -1.55 1.67
CA THR A 66 -5.05 -2.04 2.87
C THR A 66 -3.93 -1.08 3.25
N TYR A 67 -3.67 -0.89 4.54
CA TYR A 67 -2.74 0.16 4.97
C TYR A 67 -1.50 -0.33 5.72
N GLY A 68 -1.47 -1.60 6.12
CA GLY A 68 -0.39 -2.12 6.96
C GLY A 68 0.70 -2.81 6.14
N TYR A 69 1.94 -2.35 6.28
CA TYR A 69 3.11 -2.98 5.69
C TYR A 69 4.10 -3.40 6.77
N ASP A 70 4.84 -4.47 6.48
CA ASP A 70 6.11 -4.74 7.14
C ASP A 70 7.15 -5.17 6.10
N PHE A 71 8.42 -4.95 6.37
CA PHE A 71 9.44 -5.07 5.34
C PHE A 71 10.80 -5.45 5.91
N SER A 72 11.65 -5.95 5.02
CA SER A 72 13.09 -6.03 5.20
C SER A 72 13.79 -5.70 3.89
N GLY A 73 15.08 -5.94 3.79
CA GLY A 73 15.88 -5.57 2.62
C GLY A 73 15.54 -6.40 1.38
N ASP A 74 14.92 -7.56 1.54
CA ASP A 74 14.65 -8.54 0.48
C ASP A 74 13.16 -8.92 0.35
N PHE A 75 12.28 -8.27 1.13
CA PHE A 75 10.84 -8.49 1.01
C PHE A 75 10.03 -7.31 1.51
N VAL A 76 8.79 -7.24 1.01
CA VAL A 76 7.71 -6.47 1.60
C VAL A 76 6.53 -7.40 1.85
N ARG A 77 5.86 -7.23 2.98
CA ARG A 77 4.60 -7.88 3.32
C ARG A 77 3.51 -6.86 3.45
N VAL A 78 2.35 -7.19 2.88
CA VAL A 78 1.13 -6.39 3.01
C VAL A 78 0.16 -7.11 3.93
N SER A 79 -0.27 -6.44 4.99
CA SER A 79 -1.26 -6.96 5.94
C SER A 79 -2.65 -6.89 5.32
N LEU A 80 -3.24 -8.05 5.04
CA LEU A 80 -4.52 -8.15 4.36
C LEU A 80 -5.69 -8.16 5.34
N LEU A 81 -5.61 -9.01 6.37
CA LEU A 81 -6.73 -9.24 7.28
C LEU A 81 -6.24 -9.59 8.68
N ARG A 82 -6.89 -9.01 9.68
CA ARG A 82 -6.71 -9.35 11.10
C ARG A 82 -8.06 -9.57 11.77
N SER A 83 -8.55 -10.80 11.71
CA SER A 83 -9.74 -11.26 12.46
C SER A 83 -9.43 -11.41 13.95
N ALA A 84 -9.47 -10.30 14.69
CA ALA A 84 -9.31 -10.31 16.15
C ALA A 84 -10.65 -10.55 16.85
N CYS A 85 -10.64 -10.96 18.12
CA CYS A 85 -11.86 -10.97 18.92
C CYS A 85 -12.27 -9.53 19.25
N TYR A 86 -13.58 -9.25 19.23
CA TYR A 86 -14.09 -7.92 19.58
C TYR A 86 -13.68 -7.52 21.01
N PRO A 87 -13.25 -6.28 21.27
CA PRO A 87 -12.82 -5.88 22.61
C PRO A 87 -13.97 -5.94 23.64
N PRO A 88 -13.67 -6.17 24.94
CA PRO A 88 -14.64 -5.94 26.01
C PRO A 88 -15.14 -4.49 25.98
N ARG A 89 -16.43 -4.25 26.25
CA ARG A 89 -16.90 -2.87 26.46
C ARG A 89 -16.33 -2.35 27.77
N TYR A 90 -16.25 -1.04 27.93
CA TYR A 90 -15.78 -0.45 29.17
C TYR A 90 -16.62 -0.94 30.36
N GLY A 91 -15.96 -1.53 31.37
CA GLY A 91 -16.61 -2.12 32.55
C GLY A 91 -16.99 -3.61 32.42
N GLU A 92 -16.82 -4.25 31.25
CA GLU A 92 -17.01 -5.68 31.08
C GLU A 92 -15.71 -6.46 31.30
N GLU A 93 -15.80 -7.64 31.92
CA GLU A 93 -14.68 -8.60 31.96
C GLU A 93 -14.35 -9.14 30.56
N TRP A 94 -13.06 -9.44 30.35
CA TRP A 94 -12.62 -10.08 29.12
C TRP A 94 -13.24 -11.47 29.00
N LYS A 95 -13.99 -11.71 27.92
CA LYS A 95 -14.60 -13.01 27.62
C LYS A 95 -14.03 -13.56 26.31
N PRO A 96 -13.39 -14.75 26.32
CA PRO A 96 -12.83 -15.37 25.11
C PRO A 96 -13.90 -15.79 24.08
N SER A 97 -15.18 -15.83 24.46
CA SER A 97 -16.30 -16.25 23.61
C SER A 97 -16.87 -15.13 22.73
N LYS A 98 -16.24 -13.96 22.64
CA LYS A 98 -16.73 -12.87 21.77
C LYS A 98 -16.55 -13.23 20.30
N GLU A 99 -17.50 -12.78 19.49
CA GLU A 99 -17.50 -12.95 18.04
C GLU A 99 -16.18 -12.46 17.44
N VAL A 100 -15.60 -13.27 16.57
CA VAL A 100 -14.38 -12.93 15.82
C VAL A 100 -14.78 -11.95 14.71
N THR A 101 -14.03 -10.86 14.55
CA THR A 101 -14.31 -9.87 13.50
C THR A 101 -13.97 -10.39 12.11
N ASP A 102 -14.46 -9.67 11.09
CA ASP A 102 -14.06 -9.82 9.69
C ASP A 102 -14.35 -11.20 9.07
N GLN A 103 -15.43 -11.85 9.53
CA GLN A 103 -15.94 -13.08 8.96
C GLN A 103 -16.62 -12.81 7.61
N GLY A 104 -16.52 -13.77 6.69
CA GLY A 104 -17.14 -13.70 5.36
C GLY A 104 -16.14 -13.55 4.22
N LYS A 105 -16.63 -13.11 3.05
CA LYS A 105 -15.83 -12.97 1.84
C LYS A 105 -15.12 -11.62 1.83
N ASN A 106 -13.79 -11.66 1.87
CA ASN A 106 -12.93 -10.50 1.72
C ASN A 106 -12.25 -10.55 0.35
N SER A 107 -12.19 -9.43 -0.37
CA SER A 107 -11.49 -9.30 -1.66
C SER A 107 -10.47 -8.20 -1.57
N PHE A 108 -9.27 -8.44 -2.11
CA PHE A 108 -8.17 -7.50 -2.09
C PHE A 108 -7.56 -7.40 -3.48
N THR A 109 -7.20 -6.19 -3.91
CA THR A 109 -6.62 -5.92 -5.22
C THR A 109 -5.26 -5.25 -5.06
N PHE A 110 -4.26 -5.80 -5.74
CA PHE A 110 -2.90 -5.26 -5.74
C PHE A 110 -2.34 -5.29 -7.15
N ALA A 111 -1.40 -4.39 -7.42
CA ALA A 111 -0.56 -4.45 -8.59
C ALA A 111 0.92 -4.45 -8.18
N LEU A 112 1.70 -5.26 -8.88
CA LEU A 112 3.15 -5.27 -8.78
C LEU A 112 3.69 -4.53 -10.00
N TYR A 113 4.51 -3.52 -9.77
CA TYR A 113 5.06 -2.68 -10.81
C TYR A 113 6.59 -2.70 -10.76
N PRO A 114 7.24 -3.63 -11.47
CA PRO A 114 8.70 -3.67 -11.58
C PRO A 114 9.22 -2.47 -12.36
N HIS A 115 10.33 -1.92 -11.92
CA HIS A 115 10.99 -0.79 -12.58
C HIS A 115 12.51 -0.88 -12.47
N SER A 116 13.21 -0.03 -13.23
CA SER A 116 14.66 -0.06 -13.39
C SER A 116 15.31 1.24 -12.93
N LYS A 117 16.65 1.29 -13.00
CA LYS A 117 17.45 2.49 -12.72
C LYS A 117 16.87 3.74 -13.37
N GLY A 118 16.88 4.84 -12.63
CA GLY A 118 16.35 6.12 -13.10
C GLY A 118 14.84 6.25 -12.95
N TRP A 119 14.15 5.21 -12.45
CA TRP A 119 12.76 5.32 -12.06
C TRP A 119 12.59 6.38 -10.97
N SER A 120 11.62 7.27 -11.17
CA SER A 120 11.27 8.29 -10.20
C SER A 120 10.16 7.78 -9.30
N ILE A 121 10.26 8.07 -8.02
CA ILE A 121 9.18 7.82 -7.06
C ILE A 121 7.86 8.49 -7.49
N LEU A 122 7.94 9.60 -8.24
CA LEU A 122 6.77 10.29 -8.79
C LEU A 122 5.99 9.42 -9.78
N GLU A 123 6.66 8.56 -10.54
CA GLU A 123 5.98 7.63 -11.43
C GLU A 123 5.26 6.54 -10.63
N THR A 124 5.85 6.03 -9.55
CA THR A 124 5.15 5.11 -8.62
C THR A 124 3.89 5.76 -8.06
N ILE A 125 4.00 7.01 -7.60
CA ILE A 125 2.86 7.78 -7.09
C ILE A 125 1.79 7.88 -8.17
N ARG A 126 2.13 8.32 -9.38
CA ARG A 126 1.18 8.43 -10.50
C ARG A 126 0.48 7.11 -10.78
N ARG A 127 1.22 6.01 -10.88
CA ARG A 127 0.66 4.67 -11.11
C ARG A 127 -0.25 4.20 -9.97
N ALA A 128 0.10 4.52 -8.72
CA ALA A 128 -0.74 4.20 -7.57
C ALA A 128 -2.10 4.90 -7.64
N TYR A 129 -2.12 6.19 -7.98
CA TYR A 129 -3.36 6.94 -8.15
C TYR A 129 -4.18 6.45 -9.36
N GLU A 130 -3.54 6.18 -10.50
CA GLU A 130 -4.22 5.58 -11.67
C GLU A 130 -4.84 4.21 -11.35
N PHE A 131 -4.18 3.43 -10.50
CA PHE A 131 -4.68 2.13 -10.05
C PHE A 131 -5.84 2.25 -9.05
N ALA A 132 -5.75 3.20 -8.12
CA ALA A 132 -6.73 3.38 -7.07
C ALA A 132 -8.02 4.07 -7.55
N VAL A 133 -7.94 4.91 -8.59
CA VAL A 133 -9.06 5.70 -9.11
C VAL A 133 -9.48 5.18 -10.50
N PRO A 134 -10.55 4.38 -10.59
CA PRO A 134 -10.99 3.82 -11.87
C PRO A 134 -11.59 4.88 -12.79
N VAL A 135 -11.49 4.65 -14.11
CA VAL A 135 -12.11 5.52 -15.12
C VAL A 135 -13.63 5.47 -15.00
N LEU A 136 -14.25 6.64 -14.89
CA LEU A 136 -15.71 6.78 -14.90
C LEU A 136 -16.22 6.81 -16.34
N VAL A 137 -16.95 5.76 -16.72
CA VAL A 137 -17.56 5.65 -18.05
C VAL A 137 -19.07 5.80 -17.90
N ARG A 138 -19.64 6.77 -18.63
CA ARG A 138 -21.09 7.00 -18.69
C ARG A 138 -21.52 7.00 -20.15
N LYS A 139 -22.56 6.23 -20.47
CA LYS A 139 -23.24 6.30 -21.77
C LYS A 139 -24.29 7.39 -21.70
N GLU A 140 -24.39 8.18 -22.75
CA GLU A 140 -25.41 9.22 -22.88
C GLU A 140 -26.14 9.12 -24.21
N VAL A 141 -27.36 9.67 -24.22
CA VAL A 141 -28.16 9.82 -25.44
C VAL A 141 -27.69 11.06 -26.19
N ARG A 142 -27.80 11.09 -27.51
CA ARG A 142 -27.48 12.28 -28.29
C ARG A 142 -28.39 13.44 -27.87
N HIS A 143 -27.79 14.53 -27.41
CA HIS A 143 -28.46 15.79 -27.06
C HIS A 143 -27.58 16.97 -27.46
N GLU A 144 -28.15 18.18 -27.50
CA GLU A 144 -27.35 19.41 -27.61
C GLU A 144 -26.60 19.66 -26.29
N GLY A 145 -25.44 20.29 -26.36
CA GLY A 145 -24.65 20.61 -25.18
C GLY A 145 -23.52 21.59 -25.48
N ASP A 146 -23.10 22.33 -24.44
CA ASP A 146 -22.11 23.40 -24.57
C ASP A 146 -20.66 22.90 -24.50
N ILE A 147 -20.46 21.61 -24.20
CA ILE A 147 -19.15 20.98 -24.04
C ILE A 147 -18.83 20.14 -25.28
N LYS A 148 -17.60 20.29 -25.79
CA LYS A 148 -17.10 19.47 -26.92
C LYS A 148 -17.01 17.99 -26.51
N GLY A 149 -17.20 17.10 -27.50
CA GLY A 149 -17.13 15.65 -27.29
C GLY A 149 -15.81 15.17 -26.67
N ASP A 150 -14.71 15.85 -26.99
CA ASP A 150 -13.42 15.69 -26.32
C ASP A 150 -13.04 17.01 -25.63
N HIS A 151 -12.81 16.96 -24.32
CA HIS A 151 -12.40 18.11 -23.52
C HIS A 151 -11.38 17.67 -22.46
N LEU A 152 -10.24 18.36 -22.40
CA LEU A 152 -9.31 18.29 -21.28
C LEU A 152 -9.65 19.37 -20.25
N HIS A 153 -10.05 18.97 -19.05
CA HIS A 153 -10.21 19.89 -17.92
C HIS A 153 -8.89 19.95 -17.12
N VAL A 154 -8.35 21.15 -16.93
CA VAL A 154 -7.18 21.39 -16.10
C VAL A 154 -7.63 22.31 -14.96
N SER A 155 -7.61 21.79 -13.73
CA SER A 155 -7.96 22.51 -12.50
C SER A 155 -6.79 23.31 -11.94
#